data_AF-A0A7Z9SKV0-F1
#
_entry.id   AF-A0A7Z9SKV0-F1
#
_cell.length_a   1.000
_cell.length_b   1.000
_cell.length_c   1.000
_cell.angle_alpha   90.00
_cell.angle_beta   90.00
_cell.angle_gamma   90.00
#
_symmetry.space_group_name_H-M   'P 1'
#
loop_
_entity.id
_entity.type
_entity.pdbx_description
1 polymer ?
#
loop_
_entity_poly.entity_id
_entity_poly.type
_entity_poly.pdbx_seq_one_letter_code
_entity_poly.pdbx_strand_id
1 'polypeptide(L)'
;MDKVNVERQLLDPNAYPDKVDKVEHVETHISHIFLAGAYAYKIKKPLNLGFLDFSTLQKRKFFCEEEVRLNSRLSSDIYIDVVPIIYSNGRTLILDNQIDKQLDIIEYAVRMHRFDRKMELDTLLDQKDNNLWRDEWIDELASCVAEFHRNSAVASVESG
;
A
#
# COMPACT_ATOMS: atom_id res chain seq x y z
N MET A 1 19.72 -20.18 -6.13
CA MET A 1 19.25 -18.90 -6.70
C MET A 1 19.20 -17.94 -5.53
N ASP A 2 20.11 -16.96 -5.48
CA ASP A 2 20.08 -15.95 -4.44
C ASP A 2 18.69 -15.29 -4.43
N LYS A 3 18.07 -15.18 -3.26
CA LYS A 3 16.80 -14.49 -3.11
C LYS A 3 17.00 -13.07 -3.66
N VAL A 4 16.35 -12.76 -4.78
CA VAL A 4 16.27 -11.41 -5.31
C VAL A 4 15.78 -10.52 -4.17
N ASN A 5 16.62 -9.58 -3.73
CA ASN A 5 16.24 -8.62 -2.71
C ASN A 5 15.38 -7.53 -3.38
N VAL A 6 14.08 -7.79 -3.43
CA VAL A 6 13.08 -6.95 -4.12
C VAL A 6 13.10 -5.55 -3.51
N GLU A 7 13.16 -5.45 -2.18
CA GLU A 7 13.10 -4.16 -1.49
C GLU A 7 14.25 -3.23 -1.85
N ARG A 8 15.47 -3.76 -2.00
CA ARG A 8 16.65 -2.98 -2.38
C ARG A 8 16.61 -2.57 -3.85
N GLN A 9 16.11 -3.42 -4.74
CA GLN A 9 16.06 -3.11 -6.17
C GLN A 9 14.99 -2.07 -6.50
N LEU A 10 13.90 -2.03 -5.74
CA LEU A 10 12.87 -1.00 -5.88
C LEU A 10 13.32 0.40 -5.44
N LEU A 11 14.51 0.56 -4.88
CA LEU A 11 15.12 1.88 -4.68
C LEU A 11 15.64 2.50 -6.01
N ASP A 12 15.78 1.70 -7.07
CA ASP A 12 16.13 2.20 -8.40
C ASP A 12 14.93 2.95 -9.02
N PRO A 13 15.04 4.25 -9.34
CA PRO A 13 13.96 5.00 -9.98
C PRO A 13 13.52 4.42 -11.33
N ASN A 14 14.36 3.64 -12.01
CA ASN A 14 14.01 2.99 -13.28
C ASN A 14 13.18 1.70 -13.10
N ALA A 15 12.87 1.31 -11.87
CA ALA A 15 12.01 0.16 -11.58
C ALA A 15 10.52 0.44 -11.77
N TYR A 16 10.12 1.70 -12.01
CA TYR A 16 8.74 2.16 -12.04
C TYR A 16 8.27 2.48 -13.47
N PRO A 17 6.97 2.30 -13.80
CA PRO A 17 6.44 2.63 -15.13
C PRO A 17 6.55 4.13 -15.45
N ASP A 18 6.30 4.97 -14.46
CA ASP A 18 6.37 6.41 -14.60
C ASP A 18 7.79 6.92 -14.37
N LYS A 19 8.07 8.13 -14.87
CA LYS A 19 9.34 8.81 -14.58
C LYS A 19 9.43 9.14 -13.09
N VAL A 20 10.43 8.59 -12.42
CA VAL A 20 10.74 8.82 -11.01
C VAL A 20 12.14 9.43 -10.92
N ASP A 21 12.29 10.53 -10.16
CA ASP A 21 13.60 11.14 -9.92
C ASP A 21 14.28 10.53 -8.67
N LYS A 22 13.50 10.21 -7.64
CA LYS A 22 13.96 9.61 -6.38
C LYS A 22 12.87 8.71 -5.80
N VAL A 23 13.31 7.63 -5.19
CA VAL A 23 12.47 6.74 -4.39
C VAL A 23 12.78 6.94 -2.91
N GLU A 24 11.74 7.13 -2.10
CA GLU A 24 11.85 7.08 -0.64
C GLU A 24 11.26 5.77 -0.13
N HIS A 25 11.93 5.14 0.83
CA HIS A 25 11.49 3.88 1.41
C HIS A 25 11.03 4.10 2.85
N VAL A 26 9.80 3.68 3.13
CA VAL A 26 9.20 3.67 4.46
C VAL A 26 8.91 2.22 4.80
N GLU A 27 9.42 1.77 5.94
CA GLU A 27 9.20 0.42 6.43
C GLU A 27 8.24 0.43 7.63
N THR A 28 7.22 -0.42 7.56
CA THR A 28 6.32 -0.69 8.69
C THR A 28 6.59 -2.09 9.23
N HIS A 29 5.90 -2.49 10.29
CA HIS A 29 6.06 -3.82 10.86
C HIS A 29 5.79 -4.95 9.83
N ILE A 30 4.82 -4.77 8.93
CA ILE A 30 4.34 -5.81 8.00
C ILE A 30 4.49 -5.46 6.51
N SER A 31 5.05 -4.30 6.18
CA SER A 31 5.13 -3.83 4.79
C SER A 31 6.35 -2.95 4.52
N HIS A 32 6.74 -2.90 3.25
CA HIS A 32 7.62 -1.88 2.68
C HIS A 32 6.80 -0.97 1.78
N ILE A 33 7.01 0.34 1.87
CA ILE A 33 6.30 1.35 1.09
C ILE A 33 7.36 2.17 0.34
N PHE A 34 7.21 2.27 -0.97
CA PHE A 34 8.10 3.02 -1.84
C PHE A 34 7.36 4.22 -2.40
N LEU A 35 7.80 5.43 -2.05
CA LEU A 35 7.25 6.68 -2.55
C LEU A 35 8.04 7.07 -3.80
N ALA A 36 7.38 7.02 -4.96
CA ALA A 36 8.02 7.12 -6.26
C ALA A 36 7.19 8.04 -7.17
N GLY A 37 7.65 9.28 -7.33
CA GLY A 37 6.91 10.31 -8.06
C GLY A 37 5.55 10.61 -7.43
N ALA A 38 4.49 10.54 -8.23
CA ALA A 38 3.10 10.79 -7.81
C ALA A 38 2.44 9.60 -7.08
N TYR A 39 3.13 8.45 -7.00
CA TYR A 39 2.56 7.22 -6.47
C TYR A 39 3.34 6.70 -5.26
N ALA A 40 2.65 5.87 -4.48
CA ALA A 40 3.23 5.03 -3.44
C ALA A 40 2.94 3.56 -3.76
N TYR A 41 3.94 2.71 -3.60
CA TYR A 41 3.85 1.27 -3.88
C TYR A 41 4.11 0.50 -2.59
N LYS A 42 3.12 -0.25 -2.11
CA LYS A 42 3.20 -1.00 -0.86
C LYS A 42 3.32 -2.50 -1.12
N ILE A 43 4.38 -3.11 -0.60
CA ILE A 43 4.65 -4.54 -0.64
C ILE A 43 4.52 -5.12 0.75
N LYS A 44 3.92 -6.31 0.84
CA LYS A 44 3.75 -7.05 2.10
C LYS A 44 4.99 -7.90 2.39
N LYS A 45 5.47 -7.88 3.64
CA LYS A 45 6.61 -8.70 4.05
C LYS A 45 6.23 -10.19 4.04
N PRO A 46 7.14 -11.12 3.67
CA PRO A 46 6.83 -12.54 3.56
C PRO A 46 6.85 -13.24 4.93
N LEU A 47 5.87 -12.95 5.78
CA LEU A 47 5.80 -13.42 7.17
C LEU A 47 4.43 -14.01 7.52
N ASN A 48 4.35 -14.73 8.63
CA ASN A 48 3.10 -15.23 9.21
C ASN A 48 3.10 -14.94 10.73
N LEU A 49 2.09 -14.20 11.20
CA LEU A 49 1.93 -13.79 12.61
C LEU A 49 0.79 -14.54 13.33
N GLY A 50 0.23 -15.58 12.72
CA GLY A 50 -0.92 -16.33 13.23
C GLY A 50 -2.27 -15.70 12.87
N PHE A 51 -2.42 -14.38 13.01
CA PHE A 51 -3.62 -13.63 12.59
C PHE A 51 -3.48 -12.98 11.20
N LEU A 52 -2.29 -13.08 10.60
CA LEU A 52 -1.95 -12.49 9.31
C LEU A 52 -0.92 -13.38 8.62
N ASP A 53 -1.23 -13.84 7.40
CA ASP A 53 -0.37 -14.76 6.67
C ASP A 53 -0.04 -14.26 5.27
N PHE A 54 1.19 -13.77 5.11
CA PHE A 54 1.80 -13.30 3.87
C PHE A 54 2.90 -14.24 3.37
N SER A 55 2.93 -15.48 3.86
CA SER A 55 4.02 -16.44 3.61
C SER A 55 4.21 -16.79 2.14
N THR A 56 3.13 -16.82 1.35
CA THR A 56 3.18 -17.14 -0.07
C THR A 56 2.84 -15.95 -0.94
N LEU A 57 3.35 -15.94 -2.17
CA LEU A 57 3.07 -14.91 -3.16
C LEU A 57 1.56 -14.79 -3.44
N GLN A 58 0.86 -15.92 -3.53
CA GLN A 58 -0.59 -15.97 -3.73
C GLN A 58 -1.35 -15.31 -2.58
N LYS A 59 -0.95 -15.57 -1.32
CA LYS A 59 -1.54 -14.93 -0.15
C LYS A 59 -1.28 -13.42 -0.16
N ARG A 60 -0.07 -12.99 -0.49
CA ARG A 60 0.24 -11.56 -0.60
C ARG A 60 -0.60 -10.88 -1.67
N LYS A 61 -0.74 -11.48 -2.85
CA LYS A 61 -1.65 -10.99 -3.90
C LYS A 61 -3.08 -10.82 -3.37
N PHE A 62 -3.63 -11.88 -2.78
CA PHE A 62 -4.99 -11.87 -2.22
C PHE A 62 -5.17 -10.73 -1.21
N PHE A 63 -4.24 -10.57 -0.26
CA PHE A 63 -4.32 -9.50 0.73
C PHE A 63 -4.05 -8.10 0.15
N CYS A 64 -3.36 -7.97 -0.99
CA CYS A 64 -3.23 -6.69 -1.70
C CYS A 64 -4.57 -6.33 -2.35
N GLU A 65 -5.23 -7.30 -2.96
CA GLU A 65 -6.56 -7.14 -3.57
C GLU A 65 -7.61 -6.78 -2.52
N GLU A 66 -7.59 -7.47 -1.37
CA GLU A 66 -8.46 -7.14 -0.23
C GLU A 66 -8.17 -5.76 0.35
N GLU A 67 -6.90 -5.34 0.41
CA GLU A 67 -6.54 -4.00 0.88
C GLU A 67 -7.14 -2.91 -0.04
N VAL A 68 -6.99 -3.06 -1.36
CA VAL A 68 -7.62 -2.14 -2.32
C VAL A 68 -9.14 -2.17 -2.17
N ARG A 69 -9.75 -3.36 -2.18
CA ARG A 69 -11.21 -3.52 -2.09
C ARG A 69 -11.80 -2.90 -0.82
N LEU A 70 -11.16 -3.14 0.32
CA LEU A 70 -11.66 -2.71 1.62
C LEU A 70 -11.41 -1.24 1.89
N ASN A 71 -10.24 -0.70 1.53
CA ASN A 71 -9.87 0.68 1.85
C ASN A 71 -10.44 1.69 0.85
N SER A 72 -10.67 1.30 -0.41
CA SER A 72 -11.28 2.17 -1.41
C SER A 72 -12.69 2.65 -1.03
N ARG A 73 -13.38 1.97 -0.10
CA ARG A 73 -14.70 2.39 0.41
C ARG A 73 -14.66 3.74 1.13
N LEU A 74 -13.53 4.10 1.73
CA LEU A 74 -13.33 5.36 2.45
C LEU A 74 -12.26 6.25 1.79
N SER A 75 -11.51 5.72 0.82
CA SER A 75 -10.35 6.40 0.24
C SER A 75 -10.12 5.99 -1.22
N SER A 76 -11.18 6.04 -2.04
CA SER A 76 -11.12 5.67 -3.47
C SER A 76 -10.08 6.46 -4.26
N ASP A 77 -9.81 7.70 -3.85
CA ASP A 77 -8.83 8.56 -4.51
C ASP A 77 -7.38 8.28 -4.07
N ILE A 78 -7.17 7.38 -3.09
CA ILE A 78 -5.86 6.97 -2.61
C ILE A 78 -5.51 5.59 -3.14
N TYR A 79 -6.41 4.61 -3.05
CA TYR A 79 -6.14 3.23 -3.45
C TYR A 79 -6.53 3.00 -4.92
N ILE A 80 -5.55 2.69 -5.77
CA ILE A 80 -5.75 2.60 -7.21
C ILE A 80 -5.99 1.14 -7.62
N ASP A 81 -4.97 0.30 -7.50
CA ASP A 81 -5.00 -1.10 -7.94
C ASP A 81 -3.84 -1.93 -7.36
N VAL A 82 -3.78 -3.19 -7.79
CA VAL A 82 -2.68 -4.12 -7.47
C VAL A 82 -1.85 -4.33 -8.73
N VAL A 83 -0.56 -4.03 -8.64
CA VAL A 83 0.38 -4.14 -9.74
C VAL A 83 1.38 -5.28 -9.52
N PRO A 84 1.71 -6.06 -10.55
CA PRO A 84 2.72 -7.11 -10.48
C PRO A 84 4.14 -6.53 -10.52
N ILE A 85 5.04 -7.24 -9.85
CA ILE A 85 6.48 -6.97 -9.83
C ILE A 85 7.18 -8.18 -10.41
N ILE A 86 8.03 -7.96 -11.39
CA ILE A 86 8.77 -9.00 -12.10
C ILE A 86 10.27 -8.87 -11.87
N TYR A 87 11.00 -9.96 -12.11
CA TYR A 87 12.45 -9.92 -12.26
C TYR A 87 12.81 -10.26 -13.70
N SER A 88 13.44 -9.34 -14.42
CA SER A 88 13.85 -9.55 -15.81
C SER A 88 15.19 -8.87 -16.09
N ASN A 89 16.06 -9.56 -16.83
CA ASN A 89 17.38 -9.07 -17.22
C ASN A 89 18.22 -8.51 -16.04
N GLY A 90 18.14 -9.16 -14.88
CA GLY A 90 18.87 -8.75 -13.69
C GLY A 90 18.27 -7.56 -12.93
N ARG A 91 17.04 -7.14 -13.25
CA ARG A 91 16.37 -5.99 -12.66
C ARG A 91 14.96 -6.32 -12.19
N THR A 92 14.55 -5.71 -11.09
CA THR A 92 13.17 -5.69 -10.62
C THR A 92 12.40 -4.55 -11.27
N LEU A 93 11.22 -4.83 -11.82
CA LEU A 93 10.36 -3.85 -12.48
C LEU A 93 8.92 -3.99 -11.98
N ILE A 94 8.25 -2.87 -11.74
CA ILE A 94 6.80 -2.76 -11.54
C ILE A 94 6.15 -2.52 -12.91
N LEU A 95 5.06 -3.21 -13.20
CA LEU A 95 4.34 -3.09 -14.48
C LEU A 95 2.96 -2.41 -14.28
N ASP A 96 2.49 -1.63 -15.26
CA ASP A 96 1.33 -0.74 -15.08
C ASP A 96 -0.04 -1.45 -15.10
N ASN A 97 -0.11 -2.66 -15.68
CA ASN A 97 -1.32 -3.44 -15.88
C ASN A 97 -1.05 -4.96 -16.00
N GLN A 98 -2.14 -5.74 -16.02
CA GLN A 98 -2.14 -7.20 -16.00
C GLN A 98 -1.33 -7.78 -17.16
N ILE A 99 -0.38 -8.61 -16.80
CA ILE A 99 0.58 -9.20 -17.71
C ILE A 99 0.06 -10.56 -18.22
N ASP A 100 0.41 -10.85 -19.47
CA ASP A 100 0.47 -12.21 -20.03
C ASP A 100 1.02 -13.26 -19.04
N LYS A 101 0.49 -14.49 -19.12
CA LYS A 101 0.82 -15.60 -18.19
C LYS A 101 2.29 -16.07 -18.20
N GLN A 102 3.17 -15.42 -18.97
CA GLN A 102 4.56 -15.81 -19.20
C GLN A 102 5.62 -14.97 -18.48
N LEU A 103 5.27 -13.96 -17.68
CA LEU A 103 6.29 -13.23 -16.91
C LEU A 103 6.54 -13.83 -15.53
N ASP A 104 7.82 -13.85 -15.14
CA ASP A 104 8.29 -14.26 -13.82
C ASP A 104 7.91 -13.21 -12.76
N ILE A 105 6.67 -13.28 -12.29
CA ILE A 105 6.18 -12.45 -11.18
C ILE A 105 6.84 -12.91 -9.88
N ILE A 106 7.54 -11.99 -9.23
CA ILE A 106 8.24 -12.23 -7.98
C ILE A 106 7.52 -11.62 -6.78
N GLU A 107 6.68 -10.59 -6.99
CA GLU A 107 5.95 -9.90 -5.93
C GLU A 107 4.73 -9.13 -6.48
N TYR A 108 3.85 -8.64 -5.60
CA TYR A 108 2.78 -7.69 -5.92
C TYR A 108 2.86 -6.46 -5.02
N ALA A 109 2.50 -5.30 -5.56
CA ALA A 109 2.34 -4.07 -4.79
C ALA A 109 0.92 -3.51 -4.89
N VAL A 110 0.43 -2.92 -3.81
CA VAL A 110 -0.70 -2.00 -3.84
C VAL A 110 -0.18 -0.66 -4.34
N ARG A 111 -0.69 -0.19 -5.47
CA ARG A 111 -0.38 1.14 -6.01
C ARG A 111 -1.40 2.14 -5.47
N MET A 112 -0.88 3.24 -4.93
CA MET A 112 -1.66 4.29 -4.28
C MET A 112 -1.23 5.66 -4.80
N HIS A 113 -2.13 6.64 -4.78
CA HIS A 113 -1.73 8.03 -4.91
C HIS A 113 -0.93 8.46 -3.69
N ARG A 114 0.23 9.08 -3.92
CA ARG A 114 1.00 9.70 -2.85
C ARG A 114 0.30 10.98 -2.42
N PHE A 115 0.22 11.22 -1.12
CA PHE A 115 -0.28 12.46 -0.55
C PHE A 115 0.82 13.18 0.26
N ASP A 116 0.61 14.46 0.55
CA ASP A 116 1.55 15.24 1.35
C ASP A 116 1.57 14.71 2.79
N ARG A 117 2.73 14.24 3.23
CA ARG A 117 2.91 13.69 4.58
C ARG A 117 2.64 14.72 5.68
N LYS A 118 2.69 16.02 5.37
CA LYS A 118 2.30 17.07 6.33
C LYS A 118 0.81 17.06 6.66
N MET A 119 0.00 16.39 5.84
CA MET A 119 -1.43 16.20 6.05
C MET A 119 -1.75 14.89 6.80
N GLU A 120 -0.73 14.13 7.22
CA GLU A 120 -0.93 13.00 8.14
C GLU A 120 -1.41 13.53 9.51
N LEU A 121 -2.37 12.84 10.12
CA LEU A 121 -3.05 13.32 11.33
C LEU A 121 -2.09 13.53 12.51
N ASP A 122 -1.09 12.67 12.67
CA ASP A 122 -0.04 12.83 13.68
C ASP A 122 0.74 14.13 13.48
N THR A 123 1.12 14.42 12.24
CA THR A 123 1.85 15.63 11.86
C THR A 123 0.99 16.89 12.03
N LEU A 124 -0.31 16.82 11.72
CA LEU A 124 -1.25 17.92 11.93
C LEU A 124 -1.41 18.25 13.43
N LEU A 125 -1.48 17.24 14.29
CA LEU A 125 -1.67 17.40 15.74
C LEU A 125 -0.39 17.83 16.47
N ASP A 126 0.79 17.39 16.03
CA ASP A 126 2.07 17.75 16.66
C ASP A 126 2.51 19.20 16.38
N GLN A 127 2.03 19.80 15.29
CA GLN A 127 2.40 21.15 14.91
C GLN A 127 1.57 22.19 15.65
N LYS A 128 2.16 22.78 16.71
CA LYS A 128 1.52 23.81 17.56
C LYS A 128 1.07 25.09 16.83
N ASP A 129 1.58 25.36 15.63
CA ASP A 129 1.27 26.55 14.81
C ASP A 129 0.45 26.23 13.55
N ASN A 130 -0.13 25.03 13.47
CA ASN A 130 -0.76 24.59 12.23
C ASN A 130 -2.16 25.15 12.08
N ASN A 131 -2.28 26.34 11.48
CA ASN A 131 -3.54 26.91 10.98
C ASN A 131 -4.25 26.01 9.93
N LEU A 132 -3.67 24.85 9.60
CA LEU A 132 -4.28 23.82 8.75
C LEU A 132 -5.22 22.90 9.54
N TRP A 133 -5.01 22.73 10.85
CA TRP A 133 -5.91 21.90 11.67
C TRP A 133 -7.21 22.64 11.96
N ARG A 134 -8.31 21.87 11.95
CA ARG A 134 -9.64 22.34 12.31
C ARG A 134 -10.23 21.37 13.31
N ASP A 135 -10.64 21.88 14.47
CA ASP A 135 -11.22 21.03 15.53
C ASP A 135 -12.44 20.24 15.02
N GLU A 136 -13.20 20.79 14.07
CA GLU A 136 -14.35 20.09 13.47
C GLU A 136 -13.96 18.79 12.75
N TRP A 137 -12.71 18.64 12.30
CA TRP A 137 -12.25 17.42 11.63
C TRP A 137 -12.28 16.19 12.54
N ILE A 138 -12.15 16.36 13.86
CA ILE A 138 -12.26 15.22 14.78
C ILE A 138 -13.70 14.72 14.87
N ASP A 139 -14.66 15.64 14.87
CA ASP A 139 -16.10 15.34 14.89
C ASP A 139 -16.55 14.72 13.56
N GLU A 140 -16.04 15.24 12.44
CA GLU A 140 -16.27 14.68 11.10
C GLU A 140 -15.70 13.25 10.98
N LEU A 141 -14.46 13.03 11.44
CA LEU A 141 -13.83 11.71 11.47
C LEU A 141 -14.63 10.72 12.33
N ALA A 142 -15.01 11.14 13.55
CA ALA A 142 -15.81 10.30 14.44
C ALA A 142 -17.15 9.93 13.82
N SER A 143 -17.82 10.90 13.19
CA SER A 143 -19.10 10.69 12.51
C SER A 143 -18.96 9.72 11.33
N CYS A 144 -17.92 9.92 10.51
CA CYS A 144 -17.60 9.06 9.36
C CYS A 144 -17.36 7.60 9.80
N VAL A 145 -16.52 7.38 10.81
CA VAL A 145 -16.23 6.03 11.33
C VAL A 145 -17.49 5.38 11.91
N ALA A 146 -18.28 6.14 12.68
CA ALA A 146 -19.50 5.63 13.28
C ALA A 146 -20.54 5.22 12.21
N GLU A 147 -20.68 6.02 11.16
CA GLU A 147 -21.57 5.71 10.04
C GLU A 147 -21.08 4.50 9.23
N PHE A 148 -19.77 4.43 8.97
CA PHE A 148 -19.17 3.30 8.28
C PHE A 148 -19.40 1.99 9.03
N HIS A 149 -19.24 1.97 10.35
CA HIS A 149 -19.52 0.78 11.16
C HIS A 149 -21.00 0.42 11.20
N ARG A 150 -21.92 1.40 11.26
CA ARG A 150 -23.37 1.12 11.22
C ARG A 150 -23.82 0.46 9.92
N ASN A 151 -23.18 0.83 8.80
CA ASN A 151 -23.55 0.37 7.47
C ASN A 151 -22.72 -0.84 6.97
N SER A 152 -21.69 -1.25 7.72
CA SER A 152 -20.84 -2.37 7.35
C SER A 152 -21.47 -3.71 7.73
N ALA A 153 -21.21 -4.74 6.92
CA ALA A 153 -21.60 -6.10 7.25
C ALA A 153 -20.93 -6.55 8.56
N VAL A 154 -21.72 -7.16 9.44
CA VAL A 154 -21.22 -7.74 10.69
C VAL A 154 -20.63 -9.11 10.40
N ALA A 155 -19.40 -9.34 10.84
CA ALA A 155 -18.74 -10.64 10.72
C ALA A 155 -19.53 -11.70 11.51
N SER A 156 -19.62 -12.93 10.97
CA SER A 156 -20.20 -14.03 11.72
C SER A 156 -19.26 -14.45 12.87
N VAL A 157 -19.82 -15.04 13.91
CA VAL A 157 -19.05 -15.53 15.08
C VAL A 157 -17.97 -16.55 14.68
N GLU A 158 -18.15 -17.22 13.53
CA GLU A 158 -17.28 -18.29 13.03
C GLU A 158 -16.25 -17.81 11.98
N SER A 159 -16.10 -16.51 11.74
CA SER A 159 -15.21 -16.00 10.68
C SER A 159 -13.71 -15.97 11.04
N GLY A 160 -13.28 -16.76 12.04
CA GLY A 160 -11.93 -16.76 12.61
C GLY A 160 -11.09 -17.94 12.17
#